data_AF-A0A7J9F427-F1
#
_entry.id   AF-A0A7J9F427-F1
#
_cell.length_a   1.000
_cell.length_b   1.000
_cell.length_c   1.000
_cell.angle_alpha   90.00
_cell.angle_beta   90.00
_cell.angle_gamma   90.00
#
_symmetry.space_group_name_H-M   'P 1'
#
loop_
_entity.id
_entity.type
_entity.pdbx_description
1 polymer ?
#
loop_
_entity_poly.entity_id
_entity_poly.type
_entity_poly.pdbx_seq_one_letter_code
_entity_poly.pdbx_strand_id
1 'polypeptide(L)'
;HSDTTVARILVGNKCDLETIRDVSVEEGKSLAEAEGLFFMETSALDSTNVNKAFELVIREIYNNVSRKVLNSDTQKAELTVN
;
A
#
# COMPACT_ATOMS: atom_id res chain seq x y z
N HIS A 1 17.20 4.06 -12.90
CA HIS A 1 15.83 4.06 -13.45
C HIS A 1 15.06 3.09 -12.58
N SER A 2 14.53 3.57 -11.45
CA SER A 2 13.81 2.71 -10.51
C SER A 2 12.34 2.82 -10.88
N ASP A 3 11.74 1.73 -11.34
CA ASP A 3 10.33 1.67 -11.69
C ASP A 3 9.47 2.25 -10.55
N THR A 4 8.92 3.45 -10.77
CA THR A 4 8.00 4.17 -9.88
C THR A 4 6.62 3.47 -9.85
N THR A 5 6.59 2.14 -9.73
CA THR A 5 5.37 1.33 -9.70
C THR A 5 5.31 0.42 -8.48
N VAL A 6 6.30 0.49 -7.57
CA VAL A 6 6.31 -0.35 -6.38
C VAL A 6 5.25 0.16 -5.40
N ALA A 7 4.16 -0.59 -5.26
CA ALA A 7 3.19 -0.36 -4.18
C ALA A 7 3.83 -0.77 -2.85
N ARG A 8 3.73 0.10 -1.84
CA ARG A 8 4.28 -0.13 -0.51
C ARG A 8 3.18 0.12 0.52
N ILE A 9 3.14 -0.71 1.55
CA ILE A 9 2.22 -0.62 2.68
C ILE A 9 3.04 -0.75 3.96
N LEU A 10 2.70 0.03 4.97
CA LEU A 10 3.20 -0.11 6.32
C LEU A 10 2.30 -1.09 7.08
N VAL A 11 2.90 -2.16 7.60
CA VAL A 11 2.17 -3.19 8.36
C VAL A 11 2.66 -3.23 9.79
N GLY A 12 1.77 -2.91 10.73
CA GLY A 12 1.99 -3.15 12.15
C GLY A 12 1.76 -4.62 12.44
N ASN A 13 2.82 -5.41 12.60
CA ASN A 13 2.71 -6.82 13.00
C ASN A 13 2.65 -6.94 14.52
N LYS A 14 2.10 -8.07 15.01
CA LYS A 14 1.98 -8.43 16.44
C LYS A 14 0.96 -7.61 17.23
N CYS A 15 -0.17 -7.25 16.63
CA CYS A 15 -1.24 -6.55 17.36
C CYS A 15 -1.90 -7.37 18.48
N ASP A 16 -1.64 -8.68 18.54
CA ASP A 16 -2.03 -9.54 19.68
C ASP A 16 -1.40 -9.09 21.01
N LEU A 17 -0.24 -8.43 20.95
CA LEU A 17 0.49 -7.93 22.11
C LEU A 17 0.07 -6.48 22.46
N GLU A 18 -1.24 -6.22 22.46
CA GLU A 18 -1.81 -4.89 22.75
C GLU A 18 -1.37 -4.38 24.14
N THR A 19 -1.15 -5.29 25.09
CA THR A 19 -0.72 -4.99 26.47
C THR A 19 0.73 -4.50 26.57
N ILE A 20 1.59 -4.75 25.58
CA ILE A 20 2.99 -4.27 25.55
C ILE A 20 3.26 -3.36 24.34
N ARG A 21 2.21 -2.70 23.86
CA ARG A 21 2.27 -1.85 22.69
C ARG A 21 3.18 -0.64 22.92
N ASP A 22 4.28 -0.60 22.19
CA ASP A 22 5.25 0.52 22.23
C ASP A 22 4.86 1.64 21.24
N VAL A 23 4.20 1.30 20.13
CA VAL A 23 3.79 2.23 19.08
C VAL A 23 2.27 2.24 18.93
N SER A 24 1.63 3.37 19.25
CA SER A 24 0.19 3.58 19.09
C SER A 24 -0.28 3.49 17.63
N VAL A 25 -1.56 3.20 17.41
CA VAL A 25 -2.16 3.13 16.05
C VAL A 25 -1.97 4.47 15.33
N GLU A 26 -2.16 5.55 16.08
CA GLU A 26 -2.08 6.93 15.61
C GLU A 26 -0.68 7.31 15.12
N GLU A 27 0.37 6.86 15.83
CA GLU A 27 1.77 7.04 15.43
C GLU A 27 2.07 6.28 14.13
N GLY A 28 1.67 5.01 14.05
CA GLY A 28 1.85 4.19 12.86
C GLY A 28 1.10 4.75 11.65
N LYS A 29 -0.12 5.24 11.87
CA LYS A 29 -0.93 5.88 10.83
C LYS A 29 -0.33 7.22 10.38
N SER A 30 0.11 8.07 11.31
CA SER A 30 0.73 9.36 11.00
C SER A 30 2.01 9.17 10.18
N LEU A 31 2.83 8.17 10.51
CA LEU A 31 4.03 7.83 9.73
C LEU A 31 3.67 7.34 8.32
N ALA A 32 2.64 6.49 8.20
CA ALA A 32 2.18 6.03 6.89
C ALA A 32 1.65 7.19 6.05
N GLU A 33 0.86 8.10 6.63
CA GLU A 33 0.36 9.29 5.94
C GLU A 33 1.51 10.22 5.51
N ALA A 34 2.53 10.40 6.35
CA ALA A 34 3.71 11.21 6.03
C ALA A 34 4.53 10.63 4.86
N GLU A 35 4.65 9.30 4.78
CA GLU A 35 5.36 8.60 3.71
C GLU A 35 4.45 8.30 2.49
N GLY A 36 3.16 8.64 2.55
CA GLY A 36 2.18 8.32 1.51
C GLY A 36 1.90 6.82 1.34
N LEU A 37 2.03 6.06 2.42
CA LEU A 37 1.80 4.62 2.51
C LEU A 37 0.45 4.32 3.16
N PHE A 38 -0.08 3.12 2.88
CA PHE A 38 -1.21 2.58 3.65
C PHE A 38 -0.73 2.01 4.98
N PHE A 39 -1.58 2.03 6.00
CA PHE A 39 -1.30 1.39 7.29
C PHE A 39 -2.28 0.26 7.56
N MET A 40 -1.78 -0.92 7.93
CA MET A 40 -2.61 -2.06 8.34
C MET A 40 -2.01 -2.76 9.55
N GLU A 41 -2.85 -3.08 10.53
CA GLU A 41 -2.48 -3.88 11.69
C GLU A 41 -2.80 -5.36 11.46
N THR A 42 -1.80 -6.22 11.67
CA THR A 42 -1.88 -7.67 11.45
C THR A 42 -1.34 -8.41 12.66
N SER A 43 -1.89 -9.59 12.94
CA SER A 43 -1.27 -10.56 13.83
C SER A 43 -0.95 -11.81 13.04
N ALA A 44 0.34 -12.08 12.86
CA ALA A 44 0.78 -13.34 12.28
C ALA A 44 0.52 -14.53 13.21
N LEU A 45 0.47 -14.30 14.52
CA LEU A 45 0.18 -15.32 15.53
C LEU A 45 -1.29 -15.75 15.49
N ASP A 46 -2.20 -14.77 15.46
CA ASP A 46 -3.64 -14.98 15.44
C ASP A 46 -4.20 -15.16 14.01
N SER A 47 -3.33 -15.03 12.99
CA SER A 47 -3.71 -14.97 11.57
C SER A 47 -4.74 -13.86 11.25
N THR A 48 -4.82 -12.85 12.11
CA THR A 48 -5.79 -11.77 12.01
C THR A 48 -5.28 -10.69 11.06
N ASN A 49 -6.13 -10.30 10.10
CA ASN A 49 -5.89 -9.28 9.06
C ASN A 49 -4.73 -9.53 8.07
N VAL A 50 -4.03 -10.67 8.15
CA VAL A 50 -2.97 -11.02 7.18
C VAL A 50 -3.52 -11.07 5.76
N ASN A 51 -4.65 -11.76 5.54
CA ASN A 51 -5.29 -11.84 4.22
C ASN A 51 -5.71 -10.45 3.69
N LYS A 52 -6.25 -9.60 4.56
CA LYS A 52 -6.66 -8.23 4.17
C LYS A 52 -5.46 -7.37 3.78
N ALA A 53 -4.34 -7.50 4.49
CA ALA A 53 -3.11 -6.79 4.13
C ALA A 53 -2.62 -7.18 2.73
N PHE A 54 -2.61 -8.48 2.41
CA PHE A 54 -2.26 -8.95 1.07
C PHE A 54 -3.26 -8.50 -0.01
N GLU A 55 -4.56 -8.59 0.26
CA GLU A 55 -5.60 -8.14 -0.67
C GLU A 55 -5.47 -6.64 -1.00
N LEU A 56 -5.22 -5.80 0.01
CA LEU A 56 -4.99 -4.37 -0.17
C LEU A 56 -3.78 -4.09 -1.06
N VAL A 57 -2.66 -4.76 -0.81
CA VAL A 57 -1.44 -4.60 -1.63
C VAL A 57 -1.69 -4.99 -3.08
N ILE A 58 -2.31 -6.16 -3.31
CA ILE A 58 -2.62 -6.64 -4.66
C ILE A 58 -3.55 -5.68 -5.37
N ARG A 59 -4.59 -5.21 -4.69
CA ARG A 59 -5.55 -4.24 -5.23
C ARG A 59 -4.87 -2.91 -5.57
N GLU A 60 -3.94 -2.44 -4.75
CA GLU A 60 -3.17 -1.23 -5.02
C GLU A 60 -2.26 -1.39 -6.23
N ILE A 61 -1.55 -2.52 -6.33
CA ILE A 61 -0.73 -2.86 -7.50
C ILE A 61 -1.60 -2.88 -8.75
N TYR A 62 -2.76 -3.56 -8.70
CA TYR A 62 -3.69 -3.65 -9.83
C TYR A 62 -4.21 -2.27 -10.25
N ASN A 63 -4.58 -1.42 -9.29
CA ASN A 63 -5.06 -0.07 -9.55
C ASN A 63 -3.95 0.83 -10.13
N ASN A 64 -2.72 0.70 -9.63
CA ASN A 64 -1.56 1.45 -10.14
C ASN A 64 -1.18 1.02 -11.56
N VAL A 65 -1.20 -0.29 -11.84
CA VAL A 65 -0.98 -0.85 -13.19
C VAL A 65 -2.09 -0.41 -14.14
N SER A 66 -3.36 -0.52 -13.72
CA SER A 66 -4.51 -0.10 -14.53
C SER A 66 -4.47 1.40 -14.85
N ARG A 67 -4.11 2.25 -13.88
CA ARG A 67 -3.89 3.68 -14.13
C ARG A 67 -2.72 3.94 -15.08
N LYS A 68 -1.61 3.20 -14.96
CA LYS A 68 -0.50 3.33 -15.90
C LYS A 68 -0.87 2.90 -17.31
N VAL A 69 -1.66 1.84 -17.48
CA VAL A 69 -2.18 1.40 -18.78
C VAL A 69 -3.01 2.53 -19.40
N LEU A 70 -3.99 3.07 -18.66
CA LEU A 70 -4.82 4.19 -19.12
C LEU A 70 -4.00 5.43 -19.51
N ASN A 71 -2.98 5.78 -18.72
CA ASN A 71 -2.14 6.94 -18.99
C ASN A 71 -1.17 6.73 -20.16
N SER A 72 -0.84 5.48 -20.48
CA SER A 72 0.01 5.12 -21.63
C SER A 72 -0.75 5.25 -22.95
N ASP A 73 -2.05 4.95 -22.96
CA ASP A 73 -2.93 5.18 -24.11
C ASP A 73 -3.16 6.69 -24.38
N THR A 74 -3.19 7.53 -23.34
CA THR A 74 -3.34 8.99 -23.51
C THR A 74 -2.06 9.62 -24.12
N GLN A 75 -0.87 9.14 -23.71
CA GLN A 75 0.39 9.63 -24.30
C GLN A 75 0.59 9.18 -25.76
N LYS A 76 0.04 8.03 -26.18
CA LYS A 76 0.06 7.61 -27.60
C LYS A 76 -0.85 8.48 -28.49
N ALA A 77 -1.96 8.99 -27.96
CA ALA A 77 -2.89 9.80 -28.73
C ALA A 77 -2.30 11.18 -29.09
N GLU A 78 -1.56 11.82 -28.19
CA GLU A 78 -0.94 13.15 -28.43
C GLU A 78 0.26 13.09 -29.40
N LEU A 79 0.97 11.96 -29.47
CA LEU A 79 2.12 11.77 -30.40
C LEU A 79 1.71 11.51 -31.85
N THR A 80 0.42 11.27 -32.14
CA THR A 80 -0.05 10.94 -33.51
C THR A 80 -0.63 12.17 -34.24
N VAL A 81 -0.71 13.35 -33.60
CA VAL A 81 -1.32 14.57 -34.18
C VAL A 81 -0.28 15.58 -34.70
N ASN A 82 0.99 15.20 -34.81
CA ASN A 82 2.06 16.11 -35.21
C ASN A 82 2.75 15.72 -36.52
#